data_AF-A0AB73F7Y6-F1
#
_entry.id   AF-A0AB73F7Y6-F1
#
_cell.length_a   1.000
_cell.length_b   1.000
_cell.length_c   1.000
_cell.angle_alpha   90.00
_cell.angle_beta   90.00
_cell.angle_gamma   90.00
#
_symmetry.space_group_name_H-M   'P 1'
#
loop_
_entity.id
_entity.type
_entity.pdbx_description
1 polymer ?
#
loop_
_entity_poly.entity_id
_entity_poly.type
_entity_poly.pdbx_seq_one_letter_code
_entity_poly.pdbx_strand_id
1 'polypeptide(L)' 'MINVTPDHPIAHEAYEALNNLKCDYVNIIAHTYQKTAHEEGFFIAGIYPNFNEGGFNRLDWLAEYEQLQEKI' A
#
# COMPACT_ATOMS: atom_id res chain seq x y z
N MET A 1 -7.90 6.43 -8.78
CA MET A 1 -7.58 5.25 -7.96
C MET A 1 -6.24 4.74 -8.39
N ILE A 2 -5.33 4.54 -7.44
CA ILE A 2 -3.96 4.06 -7.66
C ILE A 2 -3.76 2.85 -6.77
N ASN A 3 -3.12 1.80 -7.29
CA ASN A 3 -2.65 0.69 -6.47
C ASN A 3 -1.40 1.13 -5.71
N VAL A 4 -1.41 0.97 -4.39
CA VAL A 4 -0.28 1.34 -3.54
C VAL A 4 0.73 0.20 -3.55
N THR A 5 1.83 0.41 -4.27
CA THR A 5 3.01 -0.45 -4.29
C THR A 5 3.91 -0.15 -3.07
N PRO A 6 4.86 -1.03 -2.72
CA PRO A 6 5.75 -0.85 -1.57
C PRO A 6 6.59 0.44 -1.61
N ASP A 7 6.92 0.95 -2.80
CA ASP A 7 7.69 2.18 -3.01
C ASP A 7 6.84 3.46 -3.04
N HIS A 8 5.51 3.34 -2.92
CA HIS A 8 4.62 4.48 -2.98
C HIS A 8 4.79 5.38 -1.74
N PRO A 9 4.73 6.73 -1.86
CA PRO A 9 4.92 7.67 -0.73
C PRO A 9 4.04 7.45 0.52
N ILE A 10 2.91 6.76 0.37
CA ILE A 10 1.97 6.45 1.47
C ILE A 10 1.93 4.95 1.80
N ALA A 11 2.89 4.17 1.31
CA ALA A 11 2.99 2.74 1.62
C ALA A 11 3.13 2.49 3.12
N HIS A 12 3.77 3.41 3.86
CA HIS A 12 3.88 3.32 5.31
C HIS A 12 2.52 3.26 6.03
N GLU A 13 1.49 3.94 5.54
CA GLU A 13 0.13 3.88 6.12
C GLU A 13 -0.51 2.50 5.90
N ALA A 14 -0.21 1.86 4.77
CA ALA A 14 -0.73 0.52 4.46
C ALA A 14 0.02 -0.58 5.23
N TYR A 15 1.32 -0.40 5.47
CA TYR A 15 2.21 -1.38 6.10
C TYR A 15 1.70 -1.85 7.48
N GLU A 16 1.29 -0.92 8.35
CA GLU A 16 0.77 -1.28 9.68
C GLU A 16 -0.51 -2.13 9.61
N ALA A 17 -1.40 -1.81 8.66
CA ALA A 17 -2.63 -2.57 8.45
C ALA A 17 -2.34 -3.97 7.89
N LEU A 18 -1.41 -4.08 6.94
CA LEU A 18 -1.01 -5.32 6.29
C LEU A 18 -0.33 -6.32 7.24
N ASN A 19 0.46 -5.82 8.18
CA ASN A 19 1.09 -6.63 9.22
C ASN A 19 0.08 -7.35 10.11
N ASN A 20 -1.07 -6.73 10.35
CA ASN A 20 -2.14 -7.29 11.18
C ASN A 20 -3.18 -8.10 10.37
N LEU A 21 -3.14 -8.01 9.04
CA LEU A 21 -4.10 -8.66 8.14
C LEU A 21 -3.69 -10.12 7.88
N LYS A 22 -4.63 -11.05 8.06
CA LYS A 22 -4.45 -12.47 7.71
C LYS A 22 -5.07 -12.76 6.34
N CYS A 23 -4.30 -12.59 5.28
CA CYS A 23 -4.66 -12.95 3.91
C CYS A 23 -3.40 -13.26 3.07
N ASP A 24 -3.60 -13.93 1.94
CA ASP A 24 -2.52 -14.27 1.02
C ASP A 24 -2.26 -13.12 0.03
N TYR A 25 -3.34 -12.48 -0.44
CA TYR A 25 -3.29 -11.36 -1.37
C TYR A 25 -4.01 -10.14 -0.82
N VAL A 26 -3.64 -8.96 -1.31
CA VAL A 26 -4.22 -7.69 -0.88
C VAL A 26 -4.25 -6.69 -2.03
N ASN A 27 -5.36 -5.95 -2.13
CA ASN A 27 -5.44 -4.75 -2.94
C ASN A 27 -5.46 -3.53 -2.03
N ILE A 28 -4.51 -2.63 -2.24
CA ILE A 28 -4.38 -1.39 -1.48
C ILE A 28 -4.66 -0.27 -2.46
N ILE A 29 -5.77 0.45 -2.24
CA ILE A 29 -6.21 1.51 -3.12
C ILE A 29 -6.01 2.85 -2.45
N ALA A 30 -5.40 3.76 -3.17
CA ALA A 30 -5.33 5.17 -2.81
C ALA A 30 -6.10 6.06 -3.79
N HIS A 31 -6.57 7.18 -3.27
CA HIS A 31 -7.08 8.29 -4.06
C HIS A 31 -6.13 9.48 -3.93
N THR A 32 -6.13 10.33 -4.95
CA THR A 32 -5.43 11.62 -4.91
C THR A 32 -6.40 12.72 -4.49
N TYR A 33 -5.84 13.77 -3.91
CA TYR A 33 -6.55 15.03 -3.68
C TYR A 33 -5.60 16.19 -3.91
N GLN A 34 -6.16 17.35 -4.25
CA GLN A 34 -5.36 18.57 -4.41
C GLN A 34 -4.98 19.10 -3.01
N LYS A 35 -3.70 19.03 -2.64
CA LYS A 35 -3.23 19.55 -1.35
C LYS A 35 -2.91 21.05 -1.44
N THR A 36 -2.28 21.45 -2.54
CA THR A 36 -1.99 22.86 -2.88
C THR A 36 -2.15 23.05 -4.39
N ALA A 37 -1.97 24.27 -4.93
CA ALA A 37 -2.04 24.50 -6.38
C ALA A 37 -1.02 23.69 -7.21
N HIS A 38 0.04 23.18 -6.59
CA HIS A 38 1.13 22.47 -7.28
C HIS A 38 1.45 21.09 -6.70
N GLU A 39 0.76 20.66 -5.65
CA GLU A 39 1.02 19.38 -4.98
C GLU A 39 -0.26 18.56 -4.85
N GLU A 40 -0.15 17.29 -5.25
CA GLU A 40 -1.14 16.27 -4.98
C GLU A 40 -0.80 15.55 -3.67
N GLY A 41 -1.81 15.35 -2.84
CA GLY A 41 -1.76 14.46 -1.69
C GLY A 41 -2.41 13.11 -2.02
N PHE A 42 -2.14 12.12 -1.18
CA PHE A 42 -2.72 10.79 -1.29
C PHE A 42 -3.37 10.41 0.03
N PHE A 43 -4.39 9.55 -0.03
CA PHE A 43 -4.93 8.87 1.14
C PHE A 43 -5.35 7.44 0.77
N ILE A 44 -5.22 6.52 1.71
CA ILE A 44 -5.72 5.15 1.56
C ILE A 44 -7.25 5.18 1.52
N ALA A 45 -7.81 4.83 0.36
CA ALA A 45 -9.25 4.71 0.16
C ALA A 45 -9.79 3.35 0.62
N GLY A 46 -8.95 2.31 0.59
CA GLY A 46 -9.33 0.99 1.09
C GLY A 46 -8.20 -0.04 1.00
N ILE A 47 -8.23 -0.99 1.93
CA ILE A 47 -7.37 -2.17 1.96
C ILE A 47 -8.29 -3.39 1.92
N TYR A 48 -8.21 -4.15 0.84
CA TYR A 48 -9.12 -5.27 0.56
C TYR A 48 -8.33 -6.59 0.62
N PRO A 49 -8.50 -7.40 1.68
CA PRO A 49 -7.89 -8.71 1.75
C PRO A 49 -8.52 -9.66 0.73
N ASN A 50 -7.70 -10.50 0.12
CA ASN A 50 -8.13 -11.55 -0.80
C ASN A 50 -7.42 -12.87 -0.47
N PHE A 51 -8.17 -13.97 -0.54
CA PHE A 51 -7.64 -15.33 -0.34
C PHE A 51 -7.36 -16.06 -1.66
N ASN A 52 -7.70 -15.43 -2.78
CA ASN A 52 -7.41 -15.92 -4.12
C ASN A 52 -6.49 -14.90 -4.82
N GLU A 53 -5.80 -15.32 -5.87
CA GLU A 53 -4.84 -14.53 -6.65
C GLU A 53 -5.51 -13.27 -7.24
N GLY A 54 -5.54 -12.21 -6.45
CA GLY A 54 -6.29 -10.99 -6.69
C GLY A 54 -5.67 -9.85 -5.91
N GLY A 55 -4.67 -9.21 -6.50
CA GLY A 55 -3.87 -8.14 -5.89
C GLY A 55 -2.42 -8.55 -5.67
N PHE A 56 -1.73 -7.82 -4.81
CA PHE A 56 -0.34 -8.13 -4.44
C PHE A 56 -0.31 -9.32 -3.47
N ASN A 57 0.69 -10.19 -3.59
CA ASN A 57 0.99 -11.12 -2.51
C ASN A 57 1.36 -10.31 -1.27
N ARG A 58 0.67 -10.54 -0.15
CA ARG A 58 0.82 -9.73 1.07
C ARG A 58 2.23 -9.86 1.65
N LEU A 59 2.79 -11.07 1.66
CA LEU A 59 4.11 -11.31 2.23
C LEU A 59 5.22 -10.72 1.36
N ASP A 60 5.12 -10.85 0.05
CA ASP A 60 6.09 -10.25 -0.88
C ASP A 60 6.05 -8.71 -0.80
N TRP A 61 4.84 -8.14 -0.75
CA TRP A 61 4.67 -6.70 -0.60
C TRP A 61 5.31 -6.17 0.70
N LEU A 62 5.10 -6.87 1.83
CA LEU A 62 5.71 -6.50 3.11
C LEU A 62 7.24 -6.59 3.06
N ALA A 63 7.78 -7.69 2.52
CA ALA A 63 9.22 -7.90 2.42
C ALA A 63 9.88 -6.86 1.51
N GLU A 64 9.25 -6.50 0.38
CA GLU A 64 9.73 -5.44 -0.49
C GLU A 64 9.72 -4.07 0.20
N TYR A 65 8.66 -3.75 0.95
CA TYR A 65 8.58 -2.51 1.72
C TYR A 65 9.71 -2.41 2.75
N GLU A 66 9.92 -3.47 3.55
CA GLU A 66 10.99 -3.53 4.56
C GLU A 66 12.37 -3.33 3.92
N GLN A 67 12.65 -4.02 2.81
CA GLN A 67 13.91 -3.86 2.07
C GLN A 67 14.14 -2.44 1.54
N LEU A 68 13.08 -1.73 1.17
CA LEU A 68 13.18 -0.33 0.75
C LEU A 68 13.51 0.59 1.92
N GLN A 69 13.01 0.30 3.13
CA GLN A 69 13.31 1.08 4.33
C GLN A 69 14.74 0.87 4.83
N GLU A 70 15.30 -0.34 4.70
CA GLU A 70 16.69 -0.62 5.11
C GLU A 70 17.77 0.09 4.25
N LYS A 71 17.39 0.60 3.08
CA LYS A 71 18.30 1.29 2.14
C LYS A 71 18.36 2.81 2.36
N ILE A 72 17.66 3.33 3.37
CA ILE A 72 17.55 4.75 3.72
C ILE A 72 18.33 5.02 5.01
#